data_AF-A0A183KMS1-F1
#
_entry.id   AF-A0A183KMS1-F1
#
_cell.length_a   1.000
_cell.length_b   1.000
_cell.length_c   1.000
_cell.angle_alpha   90.00
_cell.angle_beta   90.00
_cell.angle_gamma   90.00
#
_symmetry.space_group_name_H-M   'P 1'
#
loop_
_entity.id
_entity.type
_entity.pdbx_description
1 polymer ?
#
loop_
_entity_poly.entity_id
_entity_poly.type
_entity_poly.pdbx_seq_one_letter_code
_entity_poly.pdbx_strand_id
1 'polypeptide(L)'
;MQLDDLDFADDLALLLHTRQQMQEKTTSVAAASAAVGLNIHKEKSKILRYNTVCTNRTTIDGEDLEDVKTFTYLGSIIDEHGESYADVKARIGKARAAYLQLKNIWNSKQLLTNTKVEIFNTNVKTVLLYGAETWRTTKAIIQKIQVFINSCLRKILRIRWPDTVSNKVLWERTHQIPAEEEIRKKRWKWIGHRLRKAPNCVTSKDITEINNLKDIISIYIQID
;
A
#
# COMPACT_ATOMS: atom_id res chain seq x y z
N MET A 1 -1.53 -29.10 1.11
CA MET A 1 -2.39 -27.93 1.39
C MET A 1 -1.75 -26.72 0.72
N GLN A 2 -2.48 -25.99 -0.12
CA GLN A 2 -1.95 -24.81 -0.80
C GLN A 2 -2.26 -23.57 0.08
N LEU A 3 -1.22 -22.79 0.39
CA LEU A 3 -1.29 -21.56 1.18
C LEU A 3 -1.20 -20.38 0.20
N ASP A 4 -2.16 -19.45 0.28
CA ASP A 4 -2.05 -18.16 -0.36
C ASP A 4 -1.54 -17.19 0.73
N ASP A 5 -0.23 -17.02 0.73
CA ASP A 5 0.52 -16.30 1.77
C ASP A 5 1.27 -15.10 1.16
N LEU A 6 1.44 -14.07 2.00
CA LEU A 6 2.27 -12.91 1.71
C LEU A 6 3.28 -12.79 2.85
N ASP A 7 4.48 -13.29 2.59
CA ASP A 7 5.51 -13.45 3.62
C ASP A 7 6.60 -12.40 3.40
N PHE A 8 6.97 -11.69 4.46
CA PHE A 8 8.12 -10.80 4.47
C PHE A 8 8.83 -10.86 5.82
N ALA A 9 10.02 -11.47 5.86
CA ALA A 9 10.77 -11.71 7.09
C ALA A 9 9.92 -12.45 8.14
N ASP A 10 9.63 -11.79 9.26
CA ASP A 10 8.80 -12.24 10.38
C ASP A 10 7.29 -11.95 10.21
N ASP A 11 6.92 -11.14 9.21
CA ASP A 11 5.52 -10.78 8.92
C ASP A 11 4.89 -11.82 7.97
N LEU A 12 3.86 -12.53 8.45
CA LEU A 12 3.04 -13.45 7.65
C LEU A 12 1.60 -12.92 7.53
N ALA A 13 1.11 -12.72 6.30
CA ALA A 13 -0.29 -12.40 6.06
C ALA A 13 -1.02 -13.56 5.35
N LEU A 14 -2.07 -14.06 5.98
CA LEU A 14 -2.92 -15.14 5.47
C LEU A 14 -4.26 -14.58 5.01
N LEU A 15 -4.66 -14.89 3.78
CA LEU A 15 -5.97 -14.55 3.23
C LEU A 15 -6.86 -15.80 3.24
N LEU A 16 -8.00 -15.74 3.94
CA LEU A 16 -8.86 -16.88 4.17
C LEU A 16 -10.33 -16.51 3.97
N HIS A 17 -11.16 -17.46 3.55
CA HIS A 17 -12.57 -17.19 3.23
C HIS A 17 -13.52 -17.65 4.34
N THR A 18 -13.10 -18.62 5.15
CA THR A 18 -13.94 -19.17 6.21
C THR A 18 -13.25 -19.11 7.57
N ARG A 19 -14.05 -19.01 8.62
CA ARG A 19 -13.55 -19.06 10.00
C ARG A 19 -12.82 -20.37 10.30
N GLN A 20 -13.35 -21.48 9.80
CA GLN A 20 -12.75 -22.79 10.01
C GLN A 20 -11.33 -22.84 9.44
N GLN A 21 -11.16 -22.34 8.20
CA GLN A 21 -9.83 -22.19 7.60
C GLN A 21 -8.94 -21.27 8.44
N MET A 22 -9.47 -20.15 8.94
CA MET A 22 -8.76 -19.26 9.85
C MET A 22 -8.21 -19.99 11.08
N GLN A 23 -9.05 -20.69 11.84
CA GLN A 23 -8.57 -21.37 13.05
C GLN A 23 -7.61 -22.51 12.71
N GLU A 24 -7.91 -23.33 11.70
CA GLU A 24 -7.04 -24.44 11.27
C GLU A 24 -5.67 -23.94 10.81
N LYS A 25 -5.63 -22.88 9.99
CA LYS A 25 -4.39 -22.29 9.49
C LYS A 25 -3.58 -21.66 10.60
N THR A 26 -4.21 -20.89 11.50
CA THR A 26 -3.51 -20.27 12.61
C THR A 26 -2.91 -21.31 13.57
N THR A 27 -3.66 -22.37 13.91
CA THR A 27 -3.12 -23.49 14.71
C THR A 27 -1.99 -24.21 13.99
N SER A 28 -2.12 -24.41 12.67
CA SER A 28 -1.07 -25.03 11.86
C SER A 28 0.21 -24.19 11.81
N VAL A 29 0.10 -22.86 11.68
CA VAL A 29 1.27 -21.96 11.70
C VAL A 29 1.92 -21.98 13.07
N ALA A 30 1.14 -21.92 14.16
CA ALA A 30 1.68 -21.99 15.52
C ALA A 30 2.48 -23.28 15.76
N ALA A 31 1.93 -24.42 15.35
CA ALA A 31 2.61 -25.71 15.48
C ALA A 31 3.88 -25.79 14.62
N ALA A 32 3.83 -25.27 13.39
CA ALA A 32 4.98 -25.25 12.48
C ALA A 32 6.11 -24.34 13.00
N SER A 33 5.77 -23.15 13.51
CA SER A 33 6.71 -22.22 14.14
C SER A 33 7.36 -22.86 15.37
N ALA A 34 6.56 -23.46 16.26
CA ALA A 34 7.07 -24.12 17.46
C ALA A 34 8.03 -25.27 17.14
N ALA A 35 7.77 -26.04 16.07
CA ALA A 35 8.62 -27.14 15.62
C ALA A 35 10.02 -26.68 15.18
N VAL A 36 10.16 -25.42 14.73
CA VAL A 36 11.45 -24.81 14.37
C VAL A 36 12.00 -23.89 15.47
N GLY A 37 11.37 -23.86 16.65
CA GLY A 37 11.80 -23.06 17.79
C GLY A 37 11.41 -21.58 17.74
N LEU A 38 10.47 -21.21 16.85
CA LEU A 38 9.90 -19.86 16.75
C LEU A 38 8.56 -19.76 17.46
N ASN A 39 8.21 -18.57 17.93
CA ASN A 39 6.95 -18.30 18.62
C ASN A 39 6.13 -17.23 17.89
N ILE A 40 4.81 -17.37 17.90
CA ILE A 40 3.94 -16.31 17.39
C ILE A 40 3.85 -15.19 18.43
N HIS A 41 4.16 -13.95 18.02
CA HIS A 41 3.96 -12.79 18.87
C HIS A 41 2.49 -12.39 18.88
N LYS A 42 1.75 -12.93 19.85
CA LYS A 42 0.27 -12.82 19.96
C LYS A 42 -0.23 -11.38 20.00
N GLU A 43 0.44 -10.48 20.74
CA GLU A 43 0.02 -9.08 20.84
C GLU A 43 0.20 -8.28 19.53
N LYS A 44 1.10 -8.71 18.64
CA LYS A 44 1.33 -8.07 17.33
C LYS A 44 0.48 -8.70 16.24
N SER A 45 0.10 -9.95 16.43
CA SER A 45 -0.77 -10.70 15.53
C SER A 45 -2.20 -10.14 15.63
N LYS A 46 -2.81 -9.81 14.49
CA LYS A 46 -4.12 -9.15 14.42
C LYS A 46 -4.99 -9.83 13.38
N ILE A 47 -6.29 -9.74 13.59
CA ILE A 47 -7.29 -10.16 12.62
C ILE A 47 -7.93 -8.92 12.00
N LEU A 48 -7.95 -8.87 10.67
CA LEU A 48 -8.69 -7.88 9.91
C LEU A 48 -9.80 -8.59 9.13
N ARG A 49 -11.04 -8.26 9.46
CA ARG A 49 -12.22 -8.81 8.79
C ARG A 49 -12.66 -7.86 7.69
N TYR A 50 -12.83 -8.39 6.48
CA TYR A 50 -13.30 -7.61 5.34
C TYR A 50 -14.75 -8.00 5.02
N ASN A 51 -15.65 -7.02 4.95
CA ASN A 51 -17.07 -7.19 4.63
C ASN A 51 -17.88 -8.15 5.54
N THR A 52 -17.39 -8.54 6.72
CA THR A 52 -18.11 -9.47 7.61
C THR A 52 -18.27 -8.92 9.04
N VAL A 53 -19.43 -9.17 9.65
CA VAL A 53 -19.80 -8.75 11.01
C VAL A 53 -19.55 -9.87 12.03
N CYS A 54 -18.80 -10.91 11.65
CA CYS A 54 -18.54 -12.02 12.56
C CYS A 54 -17.88 -11.50 13.85
N THR A 55 -18.44 -11.83 15.02
CA THR A 55 -17.96 -11.42 16.36
C THR A 55 -17.26 -12.54 17.12
N ASN A 56 -17.13 -13.71 16.51
CA ASN A 56 -16.57 -14.87 17.18
C ASN A 56 -15.04 -14.75 17.31
N ARG A 57 -14.53 -15.14 18.48
CA ARG A 57 -13.11 -15.12 18.83
C ARG A 57 -12.32 -16.20 18.08
N THR A 58 -11.10 -15.85 17.72
CA THR A 58 -10.09 -16.75 17.16
C THR A 58 -8.92 -16.77 18.14
N THR A 59 -8.40 -17.96 18.44
CA THR A 59 -7.43 -18.13 19.52
C THR A 59 -6.14 -18.75 19.05
N ILE A 60 -5.01 -18.34 19.64
CA ILE A 60 -3.71 -19.00 19.55
C ILE A 60 -3.28 -19.40 20.95
N ASP A 61 -3.05 -20.69 21.17
CA ASP A 61 -2.67 -21.25 22.48
C ASP A 61 -3.60 -20.79 23.63
N GLY A 62 -4.90 -20.67 23.35
CA GLY A 62 -5.92 -20.25 24.30
C GLY A 62 -6.07 -18.74 24.51
N GLU A 63 -5.26 -17.90 23.84
CA GLU A 63 -5.39 -16.44 23.88
C GLU A 63 -6.13 -15.91 22.66
N ASP A 64 -7.07 -14.97 22.89
CA ASP A 64 -7.84 -14.32 21.83
C ASP A 64 -6.98 -13.33 21.03
N LEU A 65 -7.00 -13.43 19.70
CA LEU A 65 -6.42 -12.41 18.82
C LEU A 65 -7.32 -11.17 18.74
N GLU A 66 -6.70 -9.99 18.68
CA GLU A 66 -7.44 -8.73 18.55
C GLU A 66 -7.97 -8.56 17.12
N ASP A 67 -9.27 -8.27 17.00
CA ASP A 67 -9.93 -7.83 15.78
C ASP A 67 -9.73 -6.31 15.60
N VAL A 68 -9.04 -5.91 14.54
CA VAL A 68 -8.76 -4.50 14.21
C VAL A 68 -9.55 -4.05 12.99
N LYS A 69 -9.93 -2.77 12.95
CA LYS A 69 -10.56 -2.13 11.78
C LYS A 69 -9.56 -1.68 10.72
N THR A 70 -8.33 -1.44 11.15
CA THR A 70 -7.23 -0.98 10.30
C THR A 70 -5.94 -1.63 10.74
N PHE A 71 -5.14 -2.10 9.79
CA PHE A 71 -3.82 -2.68 10.04
C PHE A 71 -2.78 -2.06 9.10
N THR A 72 -1.53 -1.95 9.55
CA THR A 72 -0.43 -1.49 8.69
C THR A 72 0.46 -2.67 8.34
N TYR A 73 0.43 -3.09 7.08
CA TYR A 73 1.26 -4.17 6.56
C TYR A 73 2.27 -3.60 5.54
N LEU A 74 3.57 -3.84 5.77
CA LEU A 74 4.66 -3.29 4.95
C LEU A 74 4.54 -1.78 4.71
N GLY A 75 4.08 -1.06 5.74
CA GLY A 75 3.89 0.38 5.73
C GLY A 75 2.65 0.88 4.97
N SER A 76 1.85 0.01 4.37
CA SER A 76 0.57 0.32 3.73
C SER A 76 -0.59 0.07 4.68
N ILE A 77 -1.53 1.02 4.74
CA ILE A 77 -2.71 0.89 5.60
C ILE A 77 -3.80 0.11 4.86
N ILE A 78 -4.30 -0.94 5.50
CA ILE A 78 -5.39 -1.78 5.03
C ILE A 78 -6.54 -1.60 6.01
N ASP A 79 -7.73 -1.29 5.52
CA ASP A 79 -8.92 -1.11 6.33
C ASP A 79 -10.00 -2.17 6.03
N GLU A 80 -10.96 -2.31 6.96
CA GLU A 80 -12.08 -3.26 6.92
C GLU A 80 -12.97 -3.12 5.68
N HIS A 81 -12.94 -1.97 5.01
CA HIS A 81 -13.73 -1.66 3.80
C HIS A 81 -12.87 -1.68 2.53
N GLY A 82 -11.56 -1.90 2.65
CA GLY A 82 -10.57 -1.85 1.57
C GLY A 82 -10.46 -0.46 0.94
N GLU A 83 -10.80 0.58 1.69
CA GLU A 83 -10.69 1.94 1.21
C GLU A 83 -9.24 2.40 1.23
N SER A 84 -8.73 2.80 0.07
CA SER A 84 -7.35 3.31 0.01
C SER A 84 -7.20 4.73 0.55
N TYR A 85 -8.27 5.31 1.12
CA TYR A 85 -8.27 6.69 1.55
C TYR A 85 -7.32 6.93 2.72
N ALA A 86 -7.32 6.04 3.72
CA ALA A 86 -6.43 6.14 4.88
C ALA A 86 -4.96 6.03 4.46
N ASP A 87 -4.63 5.04 3.62
CA ASP A 87 -3.26 4.86 3.11
C ASP A 87 -2.80 6.06 2.27
N VAL A 88 -3.63 6.51 1.31
CA VAL A 88 -3.32 7.70 0.49
C VAL A 88 -3.09 8.94 1.36
N LYS A 89 -3.91 9.13 2.40
CA LYS A 89 -3.75 10.25 3.34
C LYS A 89 -2.42 10.16 4.09
N ALA A 90 -2.06 8.98 4.59
CA ALA A 90 -0.78 8.75 5.25
C ALA A 90 0.40 8.98 4.30
N ARG A 91 0.30 8.54 3.03
CA ARG A 91 1.33 8.71 1.99
C ARG A 91 1.52 10.16 1.59
N ILE A 92 0.43 10.94 1.48
CA ILE A 92 0.52 12.39 1.30
C ILE A 92 1.25 13.05 2.48
N GLY A 93 0.99 12.61 3.71
CA GLY A 93 1.70 13.09 4.90
C GLY A 93 3.20 12.81 4.83
N LYS A 94 3.59 11.56 4.55
CA LYS A 94 4.99 11.13 4.41
C LYS A 94 5.70 11.88 3.26
N ALA A 95 5.05 11.98 2.09
CA ALA A 95 5.59 12.70 0.96
C ALA A 95 5.74 14.21 1.24
N ARG A 96 4.80 14.80 1.98
CA ARG A 96 4.92 16.20 2.42
C ARG A 96 6.12 16.39 3.34
N ALA A 97 6.35 15.49 4.28
CA ALA A 97 7.52 15.54 5.16
C ALA A 97 8.83 15.44 4.34
N ALA A 98 8.92 14.49 3.41
CA ALA A 98 10.07 14.36 2.51
C ALA A 98 10.28 15.62 1.66
N TYR A 99 9.21 16.22 1.12
CA TYR A 99 9.30 17.47 0.38
C TYR A 99 9.84 18.61 1.26
N LEU A 100 9.38 18.73 2.51
CA LEU A 100 9.82 19.80 3.41
C LEU A 100 11.28 19.64 3.85
N GLN A 101 11.77 18.42 4.02
CA GLN A 101 13.18 18.15 4.32
C GLN A 101 14.10 18.69 3.22
N LEU A 102 13.65 18.65 1.96
CA LEU A 102 14.39 19.13 0.79
C LEU A 102 14.16 20.63 0.49
N LYS A 103 13.66 21.43 1.45
CA LYS A 103 13.35 22.87 1.27
C LYS A 103 14.49 23.68 0.64
N ASN A 104 15.74 23.38 1.00
CA ASN A 104 16.91 24.10 0.50
C ASN A 104 17.14 23.86 -0.99
N ILE A 105 16.84 22.64 -1.47
CA ILE A 105 16.93 22.26 -2.90
C ILE A 105 15.93 23.08 -3.71
N TRP A 106 14.67 23.15 -3.26
CA TRP A 106 13.61 23.89 -3.95
C TRP A 106 13.94 25.39 -4.05
N ASN A 107 14.49 25.95 -2.97
CA ASN A 107 14.86 27.36 -2.85
C ASN A 107 16.20 27.72 -3.51
N SER A 108 17.05 26.75 -3.86
CA SER A 108 18.32 27.01 -4.53
C SER A 108 18.10 27.68 -5.90
N LYS A 109 18.88 28.71 -6.23
CA LYS A 109 18.91 29.31 -7.57
C LYS A 109 19.93 28.64 -8.50
N GLN A 110 20.88 27.89 -7.93
CA GLN A 110 21.96 27.24 -8.66
C GLN A 110 21.49 25.97 -9.37
N LEU A 111 20.47 25.30 -8.84
CA LEU A 111 19.92 24.09 -9.42
C LEU A 111 18.92 24.41 -10.52
N LEU A 112 19.11 23.76 -11.68
CA LEU A 112 18.17 23.81 -12.79
C LEU A 112 16.83 23.21 -12.38
N THR A 113 15.76 23.73 -12.99
CA THR A 113 14.39 23.26 -12.77
C THR A 113 14.24 21.76 -13.03
N ASN A 114 14.83 21.26 -14.12
CA ASN A 114 14.72 19.84 -14.51
C ASN A 114 15.34 18.93 -13.44
N THR A 115 16.53 19.28 -12.93
CA THR A 115 17.17 18.54 -11.83
C THR A 115 16.30 18.53 -10.57
N LYS A 116 15.63 19.64 -10.23
CA LYS A 116 14.71 19.66 -9.08
C LYS A 116 13.48 18.77 -9.30
N VAL A 117 12.95 18.73 -10.51
CA VAL A 117 11.82 17.86 -10.86
C VAL A 117 12.24 16.39 -10.78
N GLU A 118 13.44 16.03 -11.22
CA GLU A 118 14.00 14.68 -11.05
C GLU A 118 14.16 14.29 -9.58
N ILE A 119 14.70 15.19 -8.75
CA ILE A 119 14.82 14.96 -7.30
C ILE A 119 13.43 14.79 -6.67
N PHE A 120 12.45 15.60 -7.08
CA PHE A 120 11.06 15.45 -6.65
C PHE A 120 10.48 14.07 -7.04
N ASN A 121 10.69 13.63 -8.28
CA ASN A 121 10.19 12.35 -8.77
C ASN A 121 10.80 11.17 -8.00
N THR A 122 12.09 11.24 -7.69
CA THR A 122 12.85 10.15 -7.03
C THR A 122 12.62 10.07 -5.53
N ASN A 123 12.44 11.20 -4.84
CA ASN A 123 12.38 11.23 -3.37
C ASN A 123 10.99 11.47 -2.81
N VAL A 124 10.16 12.27 -3.49
CA VAL A 124 8.83 12.64 -2.99
C VAL A 124 7.75 11.81 -3.67
N LYS A 125 7.80 11.69 -4.99
CA LYS A 125 6.77 11.00 -5.77
C LYS A 125 6.81 9.49 -5.55
N THR A 126 7.99 8.89 -5.37
CA THR A 126 8.16 7.49 -4.98
C THR A 126 7.50 7.18 -3.63
N VAL A 127 7.70 8.03 -2.61
CA VAL A 127 7.07 7.91 -1.29
C VAL A 127 5.55 8.08 -1.39
N LEU A 128 5.11 9.05 -2.19
CA LEU A 128 3.70 9.32 -2.43
C LEU A 128 2.99 8.14 -3.09
N LEU A 129 3.59 7.53 -4.12
CA LEU A 129 2.99 6.48 -4.95
C LEU A 129 3.45 5.06 -4.55
N TYR A 130 3.98 4.92 -3.34
CA TYR A 130 4.29 3.62 -2.78
C TYR A 130 2.98 2.88 -2.47
N GLY A 131 2.87 1.62 -2.91
CA GLY A 131 1.66 0.82 -2.73
C GLY A 131 0.52 1.22 -3.67
N ALA A 132 0.72 2.15 -4.60
CA ALA A 132 -0.34 2.62 -5.49
C ALA A 132 -0.90 1.53 -6.43
N GLU A 133 -0.14 0.45 -6.62
CA GLU A 133 -0.60 -0.71 -7.39
C GLU A 133 -1.86 -1.33 -6.79
N THR A 134 -1.97 -1.37 -5.45
CA THR A 134 -3.05 -2.05 -4.73
C THR A 134 -4.22 -1.15 -4.36
N TRP A 135 -4.14 0.17 -4.62
CA TRP A 135 -5.20 1.09 -4.26
C TRP A 135 -6.50 0.88 -5.04
N ARG A 136 -7.66 1.09 -4.41
CA ARG A 136 -8.91 1.38 -5.10
C ARG A 136 -8.88 2.84 -5.57
N THR A 137 -8.60 3.07 -6.85
CA THR A 137 -8.53 4.42 -7.44
C THR A 137 -9.92 4.98 -7.71
N THR A 138 -10.39 5.87 -6.84
CA THR A 138 -11.55 6.71 -7.10
C THR A 138 -11.11 8.05 -7.69
N LYS A 139 -12.02 8.74 -8.39
CA LYS A 139 -11.76 10.11 -8.90
C LYS A 139 -11.31 11.05 -7.78
N ALA A 140 -11.92 10.95 -6.60
CA ALA A 140 -11.57 11.76 -5.44
C ALA A 140 -10.13 11.50 -4.95
N ILE A 141 -9.70 10.24 -4.88
CA ILE A 141 -8.33 9.86 -4.49
C ILE A 141 -7.32 10.40 -5.51
N ILE A 142 -7.55 10.15 -6.79
CA ILE A 142 -6.69 10.64 -7.88
C ILE A 142 -6.56 12.16 -7.82
N GLN A 143 -7.68 12.88 -7.64
CA GLN A 143 -7.68 14.33 -7.53
C GLN A 143 -6.86 14.82 -6.34
N LYS A 144 -6.97 14.18 -5.16
CA LYS A 144 -6.18 14.56 -3.97
C LYS A 144 -4.67 14.40 -4.21
N ILE A 145 -4.27 13.29 -4.82
CA ILE A 145 -2.87 13.02 -5.19
C ILE A 145 -2.38 14.07 -6.21
N GLN A 146 -3.17 14.33 -7.25
CA GLN A 146 -2.83 15.28 -8.30
C GLN A 146 -2.71 16.71 -7.76
N VAL A 147 -3.60 17.13 -6.87
CA VAL A 147 -3.54 18.44 -6.20
C VAL A 147 -2.24 18.59 -5.42
N PHE A 148 -1.83 17.56 -4.67
CA PHE A 148 -0.56 17.58 -3.94
C PHE A 148 0.64 17.70 -4.90
N ILE A 149 0.72 16.85 -5.93
CA ILE A 149 1.80 16.90 -6.93
C ILE A 149 1.87 18.28 -7.59
N ASN A 150 0.72 18.80 -8.05
CA ASN A 150 0.65 20.09 -8.72
C ASN A 150 1.05 21.26 -7.81
N SER A 151 0.73 21.18 -6.51
CA SER A 151 1.18 22.17 -5.52
C SER A 151 2.70 22.18 -5.38
N CYS A 152 3.33 21.01 -5.29
CA CYS A 152 4.78 20.87 -5.23
C CYS A 152 5.46 21.39 -6.50
N LEU A 153 4.97 21.01 -7.69
CA LEU A 153 5.54 21.43 -8.97
C LEU A 153 5.47 22.95 -9.17
N ARG A 154 4.34 23.59 -8.83
CA ARG A 154 4.21 25.06 -8.89
C ARG A 154 5.25 25.78 -8.03
N LYS A 155 5.50 25.26 -6.81
CA LYS A 155 6.53 25.79 -5.91
C LYS A 155 7.94 25.59 -6.47
N ILE A 156 8.23 24.43 -7.08
CA ILE A 156 9.52 24.16 -7.74
C ILE A 156 9.76 25.14 -8.90
N LEU A 157 8.73 25.40 -9.71
CA LEU A 157 8.75 26.38 -10.81
C LEU A 157 8.72 27.84 -10.33
N ARG A 158 8.59 28.08 -9.01
CA ARG A 158 8.45 29.41 -8.41
C ARG A 158 7.30 30.24 -8.99
N ILE A 159 6.22 29.59 -9.41
CA ILE A 159 5.00 30.27 -9.84
C ILE A 159 4.39 30.93 -8.60
N ARG A 160 4.34 32.26 -8.60
CA ARG A 160 3.78 33.09 -7.53
C ARG A 160 2.57 33.84 -8.07
N TRP A 161 1.64 34.20 -7.19
CA TRP A 161 0.60 35.16 -7.55
C TRP A 161 1.25 36.48 -8.02
N PRO A 162 0.76 37.15 -9.08
CA PRO A 162 -0.47 36.90 -9.84
C PRO A 162 -0.36 35.91 -11.02
N ASP A 163 0.81 35.31 -11.24
CA ASP A 163 1.04 34.41 -12.38
C ASP A 163 0.15 33.15 -12.28
N THR A 164 -0.73 32.98 -13.27
CA THR A 164 -1.62 31.82 -13.36
C THR A 164 -1.21 30.93 -14.51
N VAL A 165 -0.82 29.69 -14.20
CA VAL A 165 -0.45 28.67 -15.18
C VAL A 165 -1.45 27.52 -15.11
N SER A 166 -1.98 27.14 -16.27
CA SER A 166 -2.88 25.99 -16.39
C SER A 166 -2.18 24.69 -16.00
N ASN A 167 -2.93 23.69 -15.54
CA ASN A 167 -2.34 22.38 -15.20
C ASN A 167 -1.65 21.72 -16.41
N LYS A 168 -2.19 21.91 -17.62
CA LYS A 168 -1.60 21.38 -18.86
C LYS A 168 -0.20 21.95 -19.11
N VAL A 169 -0.05 23.27 -19.08
CA VAL A 169 1.25 23.94 -19.27
C VAL A 169 2.23 23.58 -18.15
N LEU A 170 1.74 23.43 -16.91
CA LEU A 170 2.56 22.95 -15.79
C LEU A 170 3.17 21.57 -16.08
N TRP A 171 2.36 20.64 -16.60
CA TRP A 171 2.80 19.28 -16.92
C TRP A 171 3.76 19.25 -18.11
N GLU A 172 3.48 20.03 -19.15
CA GLU A 172 4.38 20.18 -20.31
C GLU A 172 5.77 20.70 -19.90
N ARG A 173 5.82 21.77 -19.08
CA ARG A 173 7.09 22.35 -18.61
C ARG A 173 7.91 21.45 -17.70
N THR A 174 7.26 20.49 -17.03
CA THR A 174 7.91 19.59 -16.07
C THR A 174 8.07 18.17 -16.60
N HIS A 175 7.65 17.93 -17.85
CA HIS A 175 7.60 16.60 -18.47
C HIS A 175 6.90 15.57 -17.58
N GLN A 176 5.85 16.00 -16.87
CA GLN A 176 5.08 15.15 -15.97
C GLN A 176 3.82 14.65 -16.66
N ILE A 177 3.38 13.45 -16.29
CA ILE A 177 2.09 12.90 -16.70
C ILE A 177 1.10 12.94 -15.53
N PRO A 178 -0.23 12.91 -15.80
CA PRO A 178 -1.24 12.87 -14.76
C PRO A 178 -1.07 11.66 -13.83
N ALA A 179 -1.39 11.85 -12.54
CA ALA A 179 -1.23 10.83 -11.50
C ALA A 179 -2.01 9.54 -11.82
N GLU A 180 -3.18 9.66 -12.42
CA GLU A 180 -3.98 8.51 -12.89
C GLU A 180 -3.20 7.62 -13.85
N GLU A 181 -2.51 8.22 -14.82
CA GLU A 181 -1.74 7.47 -15.81
C GLU A 181 -0.52 6.79 -15.19
N GLU A 182 0.14 7.43 -14.23
CA GLU A 182 1.26 6.83 -13.50
C GLU A 182 0.84 5.63 -12.67
N ILE A 183 -0.26 5.76 -11.92
CA ILE A 183 -0.82 4.67 -11.12
C ILE A 183 -1.22 3.52 -12.05
N ARG A 184 -1.85 3.82 -13.18
CA ARG A 184 -2.18 2.81 -14.21
C ARG A 184 -0.93 2.10 -14.74
N LYS A 185 0.13 2.84 -15.09
CA LYS A 185 1.41 2.26 -15.55
C LYS A 185 2.03 1.34 -14.50
N LYS A 186 2.02 1.75 -13.24
CA LYS A 186 2.50 0.94 -12.10
C LYS A 186 1.72 -0.36 -11.96
N ARG A 187 0.38 -0.31 -12.05
CA ARG A 187 -0.47 -1.51 -12.04
C ARG A 187 -0.15 -2.47 -13.17
N TRP A 188 -0.07 -1.97 -14.40
CA TRP A 188 0.25 -2.82 -15.55
C TRP A 188 1.64 -3.46 -15.42
N LYS A 189 2.63 -2.71 -14.91
CA LYS A 189 3.96 -3.25 -14.64
C LYS A 189 3.91 -4.37 -13.60
N TRP A 190 3.12 -4.20 -12.54
CA TRP A 190 2.94 -5.20 -11.49
C TRP A 190 2.21 -6.45 -11.98
N ILE A 191 1.10 -6.30 -12.72
CA ILE A 191 0.39 -7.40 -13.37
C ILE A 191 1.33 -8.16 -14.30
N GLY A 192 2.08 -7.44 -15.14
CA GLY A 192 3.05 -8.06 -16.04
C GLY A 192 4.17 -8.80 -15.29
N HIS A 193 4.65 -8.27 -14.16
CA HIS A 193 5.62 -8.96 -13.32
C HIS A 193 5.04 -10.26 -12.74
N ARG A 194 3.78 -10.23 -12.27
CA ARG A 194 3.08 -11.40 -11.74
C ARG A 194 2.84 -12.46 -12.81
N LEU A 195 2.39 -12.08 -14.00
CA LEU A 195 2.15 -13.00 -15.13
C LEU A 195 3.43 -13.67 -15.66
N ARG A 196 4.61 -13.07 -15.43
CA ARG A 196 5.90 -13.67 -15.81
C ARG A 196 6.43 -14.68 -14.79
N LYS A 197 5.84 -14.77 -13.59
CA LYS A 197 6.20 -15.83 -12.64
C LYS A 197 5.64 -17.17 -13.14
N ALA A 198 6.41 -18.25 -12.93
CA ALA A 198 6.05 -19.59 -13.38
C ALA A 198 4.68 -20.03 -12.80
N PRO A 199 3.89 -20.84 -13.53
CA PRO A 199 2.54 -21.26 -13.16
C PRO A 199 2.44 -22.06 -11.84
N ASN A 200 3.59 -22.46 -11.26
CA ASN A 200 3.67 -23.18 -10.00
C ASN A 200 3.91 -22.25 -8.79
N CYS A 201 3.97 -20.93 -9.00
CA CYS A 201 4.14 -19.95 -7.93
C CYS A 201 2.78 -19.56 -7.34
N VAL A 202 2.63 -19.68 -6.02
CA VAL A 202 1.43 -19.34 -5.20
C VAL A 202 0.68 -18.10 -5.73
N THR A 203 1.42 -17.03 -6.03
CA THR A 203 0.87 -15.73 -6.46
C THR A 203 0.21 -15.65 -7.85
N SER A 204 0.21 -16.72 -8.68
CA SER A 204 -0.39 -16.69 -10.02
C SER A 204 -1.87 -17.02 -10.07
N LYS A 205 -2.44 -17.62 -9.01
CA LYS A 205 -3.86 -18.01 -8.95
C LYS A 205 -4.79 -16.88 -8.46
N ASP A 206 -4.27 -15.91 -7.72
CA ASP A 206 -5.04 -14.85 -7.05
C ASP A 206 -5.90 -13.98 -8.00
N ILE A 207 -5.52 -13.80 -9.27
CA ILE A 207 -6.27 -12.92 -10.20
C ILE A 207 -7.68 -13.47 -10.51
N THR A 208 -7.84 -14.79 -10.50
CA THR A 208 -9.14 -15.44 -10.77
C THR A 208 -10.05 -15.40 -9.54
N GLU A 209 -9.46 -15.48 -8.34
CA GLU A 209 -10.21 -15.45 -7.08
C GLU A 209 -10.57 -14.03 -6.64
N ILE A 210 -9.72 -13.02 -6.92
CA ILE A 210 -9.97 -11.62 -6.57
C ILE A 210 -11.26 -11.07 -7.19
N ASN A 211 -11.65 -11.55 -8.37
CA ASN A 211 -12.89 -11.12 -9.03
C ASN A 211 -14.16 -11.81 -8.50
N ASN A 212 -14.03 -12.86 -7.69
CA ASN A 212 -15.14 -13.61 -7.10
C ASN A 212 -15.35 -13.33 -5.58
N LEU A 213 -14.59 -12.38 -5.01
CA LEU A 213 -14.54 -12.10 -3.58
C LEU A 213 -15.81 -11.45 -3.06
N LYS A 214 -16.63 -12.22 -2.33
CA LYS A 214 -17.71 -11.66 -1.51
C LYS A 214 -17.30 -11.49 -0.05
N ASP A 215 -16.45 -12.37 0.49
CA ASP A 215 -15.99 -12.33 1.88
C ASP A 215 -14.52 -12.76 2.00
N ILE A 216 -13.65 -11.90 2.54
CA ILE A 216 -12.26 -12.22 2.89
C ILE A 216 -12.06 -11.95 4.38
N ILE A 217 -11.35 -12.84 5.04
CA ILE A 217 -10.82 -12.65 6.37
C ILE A 217 -9.30 -12.69 6.26
N SER A 218 -8.63 -11.61 6.64
CA SER A 218 -7.16 -11.51 6.62
C SER A 218 -6.62 -11.68 8.03
N ILE A 219 -5.64 -12.56 8.21
CA ILE A 219 -4.92 -12.72 9.47
C ILE A 219 -3.50 -12.26 9.25
N TYR A 220 -3.04 -11.36 10.11
CA TYR A 220 -1.65 -10.95 10.17
C TYR A 220 -1.03 -11.63 11.38
N ILE A 221 -0.04 -12.47 11.13
CA ILE A 221 0.71 -13.24 12.13
C ILE A 221 2.14 -12.72 12.13
N GLN A 222 2.64 -12.39 13.32
CA GLN A 222 4.06 -12.09 13.51
C GLN A 222 4.74 -13.31 14.13
N ILE A 223 5.87 -13.74 13.55
CA ILE A 223 6.64 -14.89 14.05
C ILE A 223 8.03 -14.40 14.51
N ASP A 224 8.34 -14.55 15.80
CA ASP A 224 9.63 -14.17 16.41
C ASP A 224 10.51 -15.40 16.74
#